data_AF-A0A7S4HFW8-F1
#
_entry.id   AF-A0A7S4HFW8-F1
#
_cell.length_a   1.000
_cell.length_b   1.000
_cell.length_c   1.000
_cell.angle_alpha   90.00
_cell.angle_beta   90.00
_cell.angle_gamma   90.00
#
_symmetry.space_group_name_H-M   'P 1'
#
loop_
_entity.id
_entity.type
_entity.pdbx_description
1 polymer ?
#
loop_
_entity_poly.entity_id
_entity_poly.type
_entity_poly.pdbx_seq_one_letter_code
_entity_poly.pdbx_strand_id
1 'polypeptide(L)'
;PRGSIVFEKKYLNADNESFSAVCTKFLKEAETSTYGEKPMVCCLACAGGIRNNCVSFTNVKKGWIIDGNLLSEELGIPTVKLINDFEAQGYGLLTLSPKECIRLNDAK
;
A
#
# COMPACT_ATOMS: atom_id res chain seq x y z
N PRO A 1 4.42 -9.49 -15.71
CA PRO A 1 3.18 -9.03 -16.39
C PRO A 1 2.48 -8.00 -15.50
N ARG A 2 1.93 -6.93 -16.07
CA ARG A 2 1.15 -5.94 -15.30
C ARG A 2 -0.13 -6.63 -14.80
N GLY A 3 -0.36 -6.58 -13.49
CA GLY A 3 -1.61 -7.07 -12.91
C GLY A 3 -2.77 -6.16 -13.27
N SER A 4 -4.00 -6.68 -13.16
CA SER A 4 -5.22 -5.87 -13.19
C SER A 4 -5.64 -5.48 -11.78
N ILE A 5 -6.21 -4.28 -11.62
CA ILE A 5 -6.83 -3.88 -10.37
C ILE A 5 -8.14 -4.66 -10.22
N VAL A 6 -8.26 -5.40 -9.12
CA VAL A 6 -9.47 -6.19 -8.79
C VAL A 6 -10.41 -5.40 -7.86
N PHE A 7 -9.84 -4.58 -6.97
CA PHE A 7 -10.58 -3.70 -6.07
C PHE A 7 -9.70 -2.50 -5.67
N GLU A 8 -10.28 -1.30 -5.64
CA GLU A 8 -9.62 -0.07 -5.19
C GLU A 8 -10.62 0.78 -4.40
N LYS A 9 -10.17 1.34 -3.27
CA LYS A 9 -10.97 2.29 -2.50
C LYS A 9 -10.09 3.23 -1.69
N LYS A 10 -10.56 4.47 -1.50
CA LYS A 10 -9.91 5.50 -0.69
C LYS A 10 -10.63 5.65 0.66
N TYR A 11 -9.86 5.80 1.72
CA TYR A 11 -10.35 5.99 3.08
C TYR A 11 -9.70 7.23 3.68
N LEU A 12 -10.49 8.06 4.38
CA LEU A 12 -9.97 9.22 5.09
C LEU A 12 -9.49 8.80 6.48
N ASN A 13 -8.30 9.25 6.87
CA ASN A 13 -7.74 8.94 8.20
C ASN A 13 -8.63 9.47 9.34
N ALA A 14 -9.37 10.56 9.12
CA ALA A 14 -10.26 11.15 10.13
C ALA A 14 -11.46 10.26 10.48
N ASP A 15 -11.92 9.45 9.52
CA ASP A 15 -13.12 8.60 9.65
C ASP A 15 -12.80 7.21 10.22
N ASN A 16 -11.53 6.94 10.52
CA ASN A 16 -11.07 5.63 10.96
C ASN A 16 -10.23 5.76 12.23
N GLU A 17 -10.28 4.73 13.06
CA GLU A 17 -9.61 4.74 14.36
C GLU A 17 -8.11 4.43 14.21
N SER A 18 -7.77 3.51 13.32
CA SER A 18 -6.41 3.06 13.04
C SER A 18 -6.26 2.62 11.58
N PHE A 19 -5.03 2.43 11.13
CA PHE A 19 -4.75 1.86 9.81
C PHE A 19 -5.19 0.40 9.69
N SER A 20 -5.02 -0.41 10.75
CA SER A 20 -5.49 -1.80 10.76
C SER A 20 -7.01 -1.92 10.59
N ALA A 21 -7.77 -0.99 11.18
CA ALA A 21 -9.22 -0.90 10.95
C ALA A 21 -9.55 -0.60 9.49
N VAL A 22 -8.77 0.26 8.82
CA VAL A 22 -8.90 0.52 7.38
C VAL A 22 -8.62 -0.74 6.57
N CYS A 23 -7.53 -1.47 6.87
CA CYS A 23 -7.19 -2.71 6.17
C CYS A 23 -8.28 -3.78 6.33
N THR A 24 -8.80 -3.96 7.54
CA THR A 24 -9.88 -4.91 7.82
C THR A 24 -11.14 -4.56 7.03
N LYS A 25 -11.51 -3.27 7.03
CA LYS A 25 -12.64 -2.76 6.24
C LYS A 25 -12.42 -2.97 4.74
N PHE A 26 -11.22 -2.68 4.23
CA PHE A 26 -10.86 -2.88 2.83
C PHE A 26 -10.97 -4.34 2.40
N LEU A 27 -10.40 -5.28 3.16
CA LEU A 27 -10.47 -6.71 2.84
C LEU A 27 -11.92 -7.21 2.83
N LYS A 28 -12.75 -6.76 3.78
CA LYS A 28 -14.17 -7.10 3.81
C LYS A 28 -14.94 -6.54 2.62
N GLU A 29 -14.68 -5.28 2.23
CA GLU A 29 -15.34 -4.65 1.09
C GLU A 29 -14.86 -5.24 -0.26
N ALA A 30 -13.62 -5.76 -0.31
CA ALA A 30 -13.05 -6.42 -1.48
C ALA A 30 -13.55 -7.86 -1.68
N GLU A 31 -14.11 -8.50 -0.64
CA GLU A 31 -14.43 -9.93 -0.60
C GLU A 31 -15.26 -10.43 -1.80
N THR A 32 -16.25 -9.64 -2.23
CA THR A 32 -17.07 -9.97 -3.41
C THR A 32 -16.26 -9.93 -4.71
N SER A 33 -15.31 -8.99 -4.82
CA SER A 33 -14.47 -8.85 -6.01
C SER A 33 -13.35 -9.88 -6.07
N THR A 34 -12.94 -10.43 -4.92
CA THR A 34 -11.90 -11.46 -4.80
C THR A 34 -12.44 -12.87 -4.62
N TYR A 35 -13.76 -13.08 -4.73
CA TYR A 35 -14.41 -14.36 -4.48
C TYR A 35 -14.08 -14.97 -3.11
N GLY A 36 -13.88 -14.13 -2.10
CA GLY A 36 -13.50 -14.55 -0.75
C GLY A 36 -12.03 -14.89 -0.56
N GLU A 37 -11.20 -14.77 -1.60
CA GLU A 37 -9.76 -15.03 -1.47
C GLU A 37 -9.06 -13.92 -0.68
N LYS A 38 -8.14 -14.33 0.20
CA LYS A 38 -7.26 -13.44 0.95
C LYS A 38 -5.89 -13.34 0.28
N PRO A 39 -5.23 -12.17 0.33
CA PRO A 39 -3.90 -12.02 -0.23
C PRO A 39 -2.86 -12.83 0.57
N MET A 40 -1.94 -13.47 -0.13
CA MET A 40 -0.80 -14.17 0.47
C MET A 40 0.35 -13.20 0.84
N VAL A 41 0.41 -12.05 0.16
CA VAL A 41 1.44 -11.04 0.34
C VAL A 41 0.79 -9.66 0.28
N CYS A 42 1.27 -8.74 1.12
CA CYS A 42 0.89 -7.34 1.13
C CYS A 42 2.14 -6.46 1.10
N CYS A 43 2.13 -5.47 0.20
CA CYS A 43 3.15 -4.44 0.14
C CYS A 43 2.47 -3.08 0.31
N LEU A 44 2.89 -2.32 1.31
CA LEU A 44 2.33 -1.03 1.67
C LEU A 44 3.36 0.07 1.39
N ALA A 45 3.04 0.95 0.46
CA ALA A 45 3.81 2.17 0.22
C ALA A 45 3.39 3.25 1.22
N CYS A 46 4.32 3.78 2.00
CA CYS A 46 4.04 4.75 3.05
C CYS A 46 4.87 6.02 2.88
N ALA A 47 4.21 7.18 3.03
CA ALA A 47 4.83 8.50 3.01
C ALA A 47 5.55 8.79 4.32
N GLY A 48 6.71 8.17 4.51
CA GLY A 48 7.55 8.31 5.69
C GLY A 48 8.79 7.44 5.62
N GLY A 49 9.74 7.68 6.53
CA GLY A 49 10.93 6.84 6.66
C GLY A 49 10.56 5.48 7.25
N ILE A 50 10.71 4.41 6.46
CA ILE A 50 10.52 3.03 6.93
C ILE A 50 11.76 2.58 7.69
N ARG A 51 11.59 2.06 8.90
CA ARG A 51 12.66 1.40 9.66
C ARG A 51 12.11 0.15 10.34
N ASN A 52 12.78 -0.98 10.19
CA ASN A 52 12.38 -2.26 10.79
C ASN A 52 10.93 -2.66 10.47
N ASN A 53 10.50 -2.48 9.21
CA ASN A 53 9.13 -2.76 8.77
C ASN A 53 8.05 -1.89 9.47
N CYS A 54 8.44 -0.72 9.96
CA CYS A 54 7.58 0.19 10.71
C CYS A 54 7.72 1.63 10.19
N VAL A 55 6.63 2.41 10.30
CA VAL A 55 6.60 3.84 9.98
C VAL A 55 5.74 4.58 11.00
N SER A 56 6.14 5.81 11.33
CA SER A 56 5.38 6.72 12.18
C SER A 56 4.96 7.95 11.39
N PHE A 57 3.65 8.22 11.36
CA PHE A 57 3.09 9.38 10.70
C PHE A 57 2.94 10.53 11.70
N THR A 58 3.81 11.52 11.58
CA THR A 58 3.79 12.72 12.43
C THR A 58 2.73 13.75 11.98
N ASN A 59 2.21 13.64 10.75
CA ASN A 59 1.22 14.59 10.20
C ASN A 59 -0.24 14.24 10.53
N VAL A 60 -0.50 13.04 11.07
CA VAL A 60 -1.85 12.61 11.45
C VAL A 60 -2.07 12.99 12.90
N LYS A 61 -3.17 13.71 13.20
CA LYS A 61 -3.47 14.20 14.57
C LYS A 61 -3.47 13.11 15.66
N LYS A 62 -3.74 11.85 15.30
CA LYS A 62 -3.75 10.70 16.19
C LYS A 62 -2.40 9.97 16.29
N GLY A 63 -1.35 10.40 15.58
CA GLY A 63 -0.02 9.80 15.63
C GLY A 63 -0.01 8.32 15.24
N TRP A 64 -0.43 8.01 14.01
CA TRP A 64 -0.48 6.61 13.56
C TRP A 64 0.91 6.03 13.42
N ILE A 65 1.15 4.91 14.09
CA ILE A 65 2.28 4.03 13.84
C ILE A 65 1.74 2.82 13.09
N ILE A 66 2.39 2.46 11.98
CA ILE A 66 2.09 1.24 11.24
C ILE A 66 3.27 0.31 11.41
N ASP A 67 3.04 -0.86 11.99
CA ASP A 67 4.00 -1.95 12.07
C ASP A 67 3.53 -3.09 11.17
N GLY A 68 4.31 -3.40 10.13
CA GLY A 68 3.97 -4.46 9.19
C GLY A 68 3.91 -5.85 9.80
N ASN A 69 4.71 -6.13 10.84
CA ASN A 69 4.71 -7.44 11.47
C ASN A 69 3.41 -7.63 12.28
N LEU A 70 2.98 -6.60 13.02
CA LEU A 70 1.70 -6.62 13.71
C LEU A 70 0.53 -6.73 12.73
N LEU A 71 0.56 -5.99 11.61
CA LEU A 71 -0.47 -6.12 10.58
C LEU A 71 -0.52 -7.52 9.96
N SER A 72 0.62 -8.20 9.82
CA SER A 72 0.67 -9.57 9.31
C SER A 72 -0.11 -10.52 10.19
N GLU A 73 0.07 -10.42 11.51
CA GLU A 73 -0.66 -11.20 12.52
C GLU A 73 -2.15 -10.84 12.53
N GLU A 74 -2.48 -9.55 12.63
CA GLU A 74 -3.87 -9.06 12.73
C GLU A 74 -4.73 -9.39 11.51
N LEU A 75 -4.15 -9.27 10.31
CA LEU A 75 -4.88 -9.50 9.06
C LEU A 75 -4.82 -10.96 8.59
N GLY A 76 -3.96 -11.77 9.19
CA GLY A 76 -3.69 -13.14 8.77
C GLY A 76 -3.05 -13.22 7.38
N ILE A 77 -2.25 -12.22 7.01
CA ILE A 77 -1.52 -12.16 5.74
C ILE A 77 -0.09 -12.64 6.01
N PRO A 78 0.38 -13.75 5.41
CA PRO A 78 1.68 -14.35 5.74
C PRO A 78 2.90 -13.43 5.58
N THR A 79 2.83 -12.45 4.69
CA THR A 79 3.94 -11.51 4.48
C THR A 79 3.42 -10.11 4.24
N VAL A 80 3.76 -9.20 5.15
CA VAL A 80 3.47 -7.77 5.02
C VAL A 80 4.79 -7.00 5.02
N LYS A 81 5.00 -6.20 3.99
CA LYS A 81 6.17 -5.31 3.87
C LYS A 81 5.74 -3.87 3.68
N LEU A 82 6.34 -3.00 4.49
CA LEU A 82 6.27 -1.56 4.29
C LEU A 82 7.49 -1.12 3.46
N ILE A 83 7.22 -0.29 2.46
CA ILE A 83 8.24 0.39 1.66
C ILE A 83 7.95 1.89 1.64
N ASN A 84 8.97 2.69 1.34
CA ASN A 84 8.76 4.12 1.17
C ASN A 84 7.92 4.40 -0.10
N ASP A 85 7.18 5.50 -0.11
CA ASP A 85 6.38 5.94 -1.26
C ASP A 85 7.22 6.23 -2.51
N PHE A 86 8.38 6.89 -2.42
CA PHE A 86 9.27 7.06 -3.57
C PHE A 86 9.87 5.74 -4.06
N GLU A 87 10.15 4.80 -3.17
CA GLU A 87 10.60 3.47 -3.54
C GLU A 87 9.54 2.73 -4.37
N ALA A 88 8.27 2.79 -3.94
CA ALA A 88 7.14 2.23 -4.69
C ALA A 88 7.00 2.87 -6.07
N GLN A 89 7.12 4.19 -6.16
CA GLN A 89 7.09 4.91 -7.45
C GLN A 89 8.25 4.47 -8.35
N GLY A 90 9.46 4.28 -7.80
CA GLY A 90 10.61 3.75 -8.52
C GLY A 90 10.35 2.38 -9.14
N TYR A 91 9.77 1.44 -8.39
CA TYR A 91 9.34 0.15 -8.95
C TYR A 91 8.23 0.31 -10.00
N GLY A 92 7.30 1.24 -9.79
CA GLY A 92 6.22 1.54 -10.73
C GLY A 92 6.73 2.01 -12.10
N LEU A 93 7.80 2.82 -12.14
CA LEU A 93 8.41 3.29 -13.39
C LEU A 93 8.86 2.14 -14.30
N LEU A 94 9.34 1.03 -13.72
CA LEU A 94 9.77 -0.16 -14.47
C LEU A 94 8.61 -0.88 -15.16
N THR A 95 7.36 -0.56 -14.82
CA THR A 95 6.15 -1.16 -15.39
C THR A 95 5.51 -0.33 -16.51
N LEU A 96 6.01 0.89 -16.75
CA LEU A 96 5.50 1.79 -17.77
C LEU A 96 5.86 1.28 -19.17
N SER A 97 4.88 1.30 -20.06
CA SER A 97 5.11 1.09 -21.48
C SER A 97 5.63 2.38 -22.14
N PRO A 98 6.35 2.30 -23.28
CA PRO A 98 6.78 3.49 -24.01
C PRO A 98 5.64 4.45 -24.40
N LYS A 99 4.39 3.96 -24.47
CA LYS A 99 3.19 4.76 -24.78
C LYS A 99 2.73 5.63 -23.59
N GLU A 100 3.15 5.29 -22.38
CA GLU A 100 2.87 6.05 -21.15
C GLU A 100 3.97 7.08 -20.87
N CYS A 101 5.00 7.15 -21.72
CA CYS A 101 6.12 8.06 -21.59
C CYS A 101 6.07 9.11 -22.70
N ILE A 102 6.27 10.38 -22.33
CA ILE A 102 6.47 11.48 -23.27
C ILE A 102 7.94 11.89 -23.20
N ARG A 103 8.65 11.79 -24.32
CA ARG A 103 10.05 12.24 -24.42
C ARG A 103 10.08 13.76 -24.39
N LEU A 104 10.69 14.33 -23.35
CA LEU A 104 10.83 15.78 -23.24
C LEU A 104 12.00 16.31 -24.07
N ASN A 105 13.18 15.67 -23.98
CA ASN A 105 14.39 16.05 -24.72
C ASN A 105 15.28 14.82 -24.96
N ASP A 106 16.27 14.96 -25.83
CA ASP A 106 17.30 13.96 -26.07
C ASP A 106 18.40 14.08 -24.99
N ALA A 107 18.95 12.94 -24.56
CA ALA A 107 20.19 12.95 -23.79
C ALA A 107 21.35 13.39 -24.71
N LYS A 108 22.21 14.28 -24.22
CA LYS A 108 23.47 14.64 -24.89
C LYS A 108 24.51 13.55 -24.71
#